data_AF-D3DBB7-F1
#
_entry.id   AF-D3DBB7-F1
#
_cell.length_a   1.000
_cell.length_b   1.000
_cell.length_c   1.000
_cell.angle_alpha   90.00
_cell.angle_beta   90.00
_cell.angle_gamma   90.00
#
_symmetry.space_group_name_H-M   'P 1'
#
loop_
_entity.id
_entity.type
_entity.pdbx_description
1 polymer ?
#
loop_
_entity_poly.entity_id
_entity_poly.type
_entity_poly.pdbx_seq_one_letter_code
_entity_poly.pdbx_strand_id
1 'polypeptide(L)' 'MGRGRAKAKHTKSARKLKYTSPNLDLDRLQSDLRSTPTLDHDDHDELPPPDPQEPDTAEHGKPGSV' A
#
# COMPACT_ATOMS: atom_id res chain seq x y z
N MET A 1 12.33 14.50 32.70
CA MET A 1 12.13 15.70 31.85
C MET A 1 12.66 15.42 30.44
N GLY A 2 11.85 15.50 29.37
CA GLY A 2 12.41 15.42 28.00
C GLY A 2 11.51 14.83 26.91
N ARG A 3 10.46 14.06 27.27
CA ARG A 3 9.57 13.42 26.29
C ARG A 3 8.84 14.40 25.37
N GLY A 4 8.46 15.59 25.85
CA GLY A 4 7.77 16.61 25.05
C GLY A 4 8.62 17.14 23.89
N ARG A 5 9.92 17.35 24.10
CA ARG A 5 10.85 17.82 23.05
C ARG A 5 11.09 16.73 22.00
N ALA A 6 11.28 15.49 22.43
CA ALA A 6 11.42 14.35 21.52
C ALA A 6 10.15 14.17 20.67
N LYS A 7 8.96 14.20 21.29
CA LYS A 7 7.68 14.10 20.57
C LYS A 7 7.52 15.21 19.54
N ALA A 8 7.83 16.46 19.90
CA ALA A 8 7.79 17.59 18.96
C ALA A 8 8.73 17.40 17.75
N LYS A 9 9.97 16.94 17.99
CA LYS A 9 10.93 16.66 16.91
C LYS A 9 10.44 15.58 15.95
N HIS A 10 9.88 14.48 16.49
CA HIS A 10 9.34 13.39 15.67
C HIS A 10 8.12 13.84 14.85
N THR A 11 7.18 14.57 15.45
CA THR A 11 6.00 15.08 14.73
C THR A 11 6.40 16.02 13.60
N LYS A 12 7.41 16.88 13.80
CA LYS A 12 7.93 17.76 12.75
C LYS A 12 8.56 16.95 11.61
N SER A 13 9.38 15.94 11.94
CA SER A 13 9.99 15.04 10.95
C SER A 13 8.94 14.28 10.14
N ALA A 14 7.97 13.66 10.84
CA ALA A 14 6.89 12.91 10.21
C ALA A 14 6.00 13.79 9.33
N ARG A 15 5.69 15.01 9.76
CA ARG A 15 4.92 15.96 8.93
C ARG A 15 5.70 16.32 7.67
N LYS A 16 7.01 16.59 7.78
CA LYS A 16 7.84 16.80 6.60
C LYS A 16 7.76 15.59 5.68
N LEU A 17 8.00 14.38 6.18
CA LEU A 17 7.95 13.17 5.34
C LEU A 17 6.58 12.95 4.66
N LYS A 18 5.47 13.25 5.35
CA LYS A 18 4.11 13.07 4.83
C LYS A 18 3.67 14.12 3.80
N TYR A 19 4.09 15.37 3.98
CA TYR A 19 3.58 16.51 3.19
C TYR A 19 4.64 17.18 2.33
N THR A 20 5.88 16.66 2.31
CA THR A 20 6.84 17.07 1.28
C THR A 20 6.47 16.30 0.03
N SER A 21 5.80 16.96 -0.91
CA SER A 21 5.79 16.45 -2.28
C SER A 21 7.21 16.59 -2.82
N PRO A 22 7.85 15.50 -3.27
CA PRO A 22 9.08 15.64 -4.03
C PRO A 22 8.80 16.52 -5.25
N ASN A 23 9.72 17.43 -5.58
CA ASN A 23 9.72 18.02 -6.92
C ASN A 23 10.14 16.89 -7.86
N LEU A 24 9.16 16.29 -8.54
CA LEU A 24 9.40 15.26 -9.55
C LEU A 24 9.74 15.94 -10.87
N ASP A 25 10.86 15.54 -11.46
CA ASP A 25 11.21 15.93 -12.83
C ASP A 25 10.32 15.15 -13.80
N LEU A 26 9.20 15.78 -14.18
CA LEU A 26 8.20 15.18 -15.06
C LEU A 26 8.76 14.89 -16.46
N ASP A 27 9.72 15.69 -16.92
CA ASP A 27 10.32 15.55 -18.25
C ASP A 27 11.17 14.27 -18.32
N ARG A 28 11.97 14.00 -17.28
CA ARG A 28 12.70 12.73 -17.16
C ARG A 28 11.78 11.52 -17.07
N LEU A 29 10.72 11.61 -16.26
CA LEU A 29 9.76 10.51 -16.10
C LEU A 29 9.04 10.19 -17.42
N GLN A 30 8.64 11.21 -18.17
CA GLN A 30 8.01 11.04 -19.47
C GLN A 30 8.96 10.42 -20.50
N SER A 31 10.24 10.82 -20.50
CA SER A 31 11.26 10.24 -21.37
C SER A 31 11.48 8.76 -21.08
N ASP A 32 11.59 8.38 -19.80
CA ASP A 32 11.81 7.00 -19.37
C ASP A 32 10.64 6.10 -19.79
N LEU A 33 9.41 6.53 -19.49
CA LEU A 33 8.17 5.81 -19.85
C LEU A 33 7.95 5.68 -21.37
N ARG A 34 8.42 6.65 -22.16
CA ARG A 34 8.38 6.55 -23.63
C ARG A 34 9.50 5.67 -24.19
N SER A 35 10.60 5.51 -23.44
CA SER A 35 11.76 4.71 -23.86
C SER A 35 11.64 3.24 -23.49
N THR A 36 10.75 2.86 -22.57
CA THR A 36 10.45 1.46 -22.33
C THR A 36 9.77 0.89 -23.59
N PRO A 37 10.42 -0.01 -24.35
CA PRO A 37 9.70 -0.73 -25.38
C PRO A 37 8.57 -1.48 -24.69
N THR A 38 7.35 -1.33 -25.20
CA THR A 38 6.25 -2.22 -24.85
C THR A 38 6.72 -3.63 -25.18
N LEU A 39 7.21 -4.37 -24.18
CA LEU A 39 7.22 -5.82 -24.31
C LEU A 39 5.76 -6.18 -24.45
N ASP A 40 5.37 -6.53 -25.68
CA ASP A 40 4.10 -7.16 -25.99
C ASP A 40 4.05 -8.46 -25.16
N HIS A 41 3.59 -8.35 -23.92
CA HIS A 41 3.33 -9.49 -23.06
C HIS A 41 1.94 -9.99 -23.44
N ASP A 42 1.90 -10.71 -24.55
CA ASP A 42 0.74 -11.44 -25.06
C ASP A 42 0.62 -12.81 -24.35
N ASP A 43 0.84 -12.80 -23.04
CA ASP A 43 0.67 -13.97 -22.19
C ASP A 43 -0.65 -13.79 -21.45
N HIS A 44 -1.70 -14.25 -22.11
CA HIS A 44 -2.98 -14.59 -21.52
C HIS A 44 -2.76 -15.60 -20.37
N ASP A 45 -2.36 -15.11 -19.20
CA ASP A 45 -2.36 -15.90 -17.96
C ASP A 45 -3.81 -16.11 -17.55
N GLU A 46 -4.38 -17.21 -18.05
CA GLU A 46 -5.67 -17.76 -17.66
C GLU A 46 -5.65 -18.02 -16.14
N LEU A 47 -6.24 -17.10 -15.39
CA LEU A 47 -6.38 -17.24 -13.94
C LEU A 47 -7.20 -18.51 -13.63
N PRO A 48 -6.71 -19.39 -12.73
CA PRO A 48 -7.49 -20.56 -12.34
C PRO A 48 -8.83 -20.12 -11.73
N PRO A 49 -9.91 -20.88 -11.96
CA PRO A 49 -11.22 -20.54 -11.42
C PRO A 49 -11.15 -20.43 -9.89
N PRO A 50 -11.89 -19.48 -9.28
CA PRO A 50 -11.88 -19.30 -7.84
C PRO A 50 -12.36 -20.57 -7.14
N ASP A 51 -11.65 -20.97 -6.08
CA ASP A 51 -12.05 -22.10 -5.25
C ASP A 51 -13.47 -21.86 -4.71
N PRO A 52 -14.36 -22.86 -4.79
CA PRO A 52 -15.70 -22.75 -4.21
C PRO A 52 -15.56 -22.48 -2.72
N GLN A 53 -16.07 -21.33 -2.26
CA GLN A 53 -16.08 -21.00 -0.85
C GLN A 53 -16.98 -22.00 -0.11
N GLU A 54 -16.36 -22.88 0.67
CA GLU A 54 -17.06 -23.63 1.71
C GLU A 54 -17.77 -22.61 2.62
N PRO A 55 -19.11 -22.63 2.74
CA PRO A 55 -19.79 -21.77 3.67
C PRO A 55 -19.33 -22.13 5.08
N ASP A 56 -18.86 -21.14 5.84
CA ASP A 56 -18.52 -21.29 7.26
C ASP A 56 -19.81 -21.60 8.05
N THR A 57 -20.20 -22.88 8.04
CA THR A 57 -21.20 -23.41 8.95
C THR A 57 -20.49 -23.86 10.21
N ALA A 58 -20.12 -22.92 11.06
CA ALA A 58 -19.78 -23.20 12.45
C ALA A 58 -20.31 -22.10 13.37
N GLU A 59 -21.62 -22.21 13.60
CA GLU A 59 -22.32 -21.78 14.79
C GLU A 59 -21.47 -22.01 16.07
N HIS A 60 -20.85 -20.96 16.60
CA HIS A 60 -20.28 -20.96 17.94
C HIS A 60 -20.83 -19.82 18.79
N GLY A 61 -22.06 -20.05 19.25
CA GLY A 61 -22.46 -20.00 20.66
C GLY A 61 -21.81 -18.99 21.63
N LYS A 62 -22.57 -17.92 21.88
CA LYS A 62 -22.79 -17.18 23.15
C LYS A 62 -21.63 -16.38 23.79
N PRO A 63 -21.89 -15.11 24.21
CA PRO A 63 -20.95 -14.33 25.01
C PRO A 63 -20.95 -14.80 26.48
N GLY A 64 -19.78 -15.21 26.97
CA GLY A 64 -19.54 -15.50 28.38
C GLY A 64 -19.27 -14.22 29.18
N SER A 65 -20.07 -14.01 30.22
CA SER A 65 -19.91 -12.97 31.23
C SER A 65 -18.72 -13.25 32.16
N VAL A 66 -18.03 -12.19 32.60
CA VAL A 66 -17.61 -11.95 34.00
C VAL A 66 -17.26 -10.48 34.17
#